data_AF-A0A1A8QYU8-F1
#
_entry.id   AF-A0A1A8QYU8-F1
#
_cell.length_a   1.000
_cell.length_b   1.000
_cell.length_c   1.000
_cell.angle_alpha   90.00
_cell.angle_beta   90.00
_cell.angle_gamma   90.00
#
_symmetry.space_group_name_H-M   'P 1'
#
loop_
_entity.id
_entity.type
_entity.pdbx_description
1 polymer ?
#
loop_
_entity_poly.entity_id
_entity_poly.type
_entity_poly.pdbx_seq_one_letter_code
_entity_poly.pdbx_strand_id
1 'polypeptide(L)'
;GLDVTLPVMYVTVAAVLWLCWGWLRQRDGGTHQRVCVLVLGDIGRSPRMQYHALSLSKHGYQVTLVGFLGSRPHQGVLDKKKIQIVAISEVKGLQVGPKLVTYAMKVVVQSLQLLRLLLTMKLQAHLLMQNPPGLPGIAVAWLVCALRGTTFIIDWHNYGYTIMALSLGAAHPVVRLAKWYEHLFGRLSTLNLCVTNAMKDDLQKNWGIESVGEETKAETTVFTVCGPNDGSVTLWRDRPALLVSSTSWTEDEDFSILLKALEGLTAFSLKPNHVSSVPAADLFVLSRIRRLHQRRVFVAVVGSSDLGVCLHKSSSGLDLPMKVVDMFGCCLPVCAISFNCLPELVKHDENGLIFRDSAELAEQLKVRAAGATITFIKFNHFHPFLLFRLKHVPVKV
;
A
#
# COMPACT_ATOMS: atom_id res chain seq x y z
N GLY A 1 -39.36 58.80 -3.36
CA GLY A 1 -38.87 58.05 -2.20
C GLY A 1 -38.41 56.63 -2.50
N LEU A 2 -38.13 56.25 -3.77
CA LEU A 2 -37.63 54.91 -4.12
C LEU A 2 -36.10 54.82 -4.34
N ASP A 3 -35.38 55.95 -4.43
CA ASP A 3 -33.93 55.93 -4.73
C ASP A 3 -33.04 55.57 -3.53
N VAL A 4 -33.53 55.72 -2.30
CA VAL A 4 -32.75 55.44 -1.08
C VAL A 4 -32.89 53.99 -0.63
N THR A 5 -33.93 53.28 -1.07
CA THR A 5 -34.20 51.90 -0.63
C THR A 5 -33.29 50.88 -1.31
N LEU A 6 -32.92 51.09 -2.58
CA LEU A 6 -32.04 50.19 -3.32
C LEU A 6 -30.61 50.13 -2.74
N PRO A 7 -29.93 51.28 -2.51
CA PRO A 7 -28.58 51.28 -1.93
C PRO A 7 -28.57 50.70 -0.50
N VAL A 8 -29.57 51.01 0.32
CA VAL A 8 -29.72 50.45 1.67
C VAL A 8 -29.94 48.94 1.62
N MET A 9 -30.69 48.43 0.65
CA MET A 9 -30.86 46.98 0.45
C MET A 9 -29.53 46.30 0.06
N TYR A 10 -28.73 46.88 -0.84
CA TYR A 10 -27.42 46.31 -1.19
C TYR A 10 -26.45 46.32 -0.01
N VAL A 11 -26.41 47.41 0.76
CA VAL A 11 -25.55 47.52 1.95
C VAL A 11 -25.96 46.53 3.03
N THR A 12 -27.28 46.36 3.28
CA THR A 12 -27.76 45.39 4.27
C THR A 12 -27.47 43.95 3.84
N VAL A 13 -27.70 43.59 2.57
CA VAL A 13 -27.34 42.28 2.03
C VAL A 13 -25.84 42.04 2.14
N ALA A 14 -25.00 43.02 1.76
CA ALA A 14 -23.55 42.91 1.87
C ALA A 14 -23.09 42.73 3.33
N ALA A 15 -23.67 43.48 4.28
CA ALA A 15 -23.37 43.36 5.70
C ALA A 15 -23.77 41.99 6.26
N VAL A 16 -24.95 41.48 5.91
CA VAL A 16 -25.39 40.13 6.31
C VAL A 16 -24.47 39.07 5.72
N LEU A 17 -24.12 39.16 4.43
CA LEU A 17 -23.18 38.23 3.81
C LEU A 17 -21.80 38.28 4.47
N TRP A 18 -21.32 39.46 4.83
CA TRP A 18 -20.04 39.63 5.53
C TRP A 18 -20.06 39.04 6.94
N LEU A 19 -21.15 39.23 7.70
CA LEU A 19 -21.32 38.62 9.02
C LEU A 19 -21.42 37.09 8.92
N CYS A 20 -22.20 36.57 7.97
CA CYS A 20 -22.31 35.14 7.68
C CYS A 20 -20.94 34.54 7.29
N TRP A 21 -20.17 35.27 6.48
CA TRP A 21 -18.82 34.90 6.09
C TRP A 21 -17.85 34.87 7.28
N GLY A 22 -17.91 35.90 8.14
CA GLY A 22 -17.15 35.96 9.38
C GLY A 22 -17.46 34.78 10.30
N TRP A 23 -18.75 34.45 10.46
CA TRP A 23 -19.20 33.32 11.27
C TRP A 23 -18.71 31.97 10.73
N LEU A 24 -18.79 31.75 9.42
CA LEU A 24 -18.30 30.54 8.76
C LEU A 24 -16.78 30.33 8.92
N ARG A 25 -16.03 31.40 9.20
CA ARG A 25 -14.57 31.40 9.37
C ARG A 25 -14.11 31.50 10.82
N GLN A 26 -15.02 31.47 11.79
CA GLN A 26 -14.65 31.50 13.20
C GLN A 26 -13.80 30.28 13.56
N ARG A 27 -12.53 30.55 13.88
CA ARG A 27 -11.58 29.53 14.36
C ARG A 27 -11.63 29.44 15.88
N ASP A 28 -11.55 28.23 16.40
CA ASP A 28 -11.33 27.96 17.82
C ASP A 28 -9.86 27.58 18.07
N GLY A 29 -9.44 27.52 19.35
CA GLY A 29 -8.07 27.19 19.73
C GLY A 29 -7.58 25.80 19.26
N GLY A 30 -8.49 24.90 18.88
CA GLY A 30 -8.16 23.56 18.39
C GLY A 30 -8.11 23.44 16.86
N THR A 31 -8.47 24.49 16.12
CA THR A 31 -8.64 24.43 14.66
C THR A 31 -7.36 23.99 13.95
N HIS A 32 -6.21 24.52 14.36
CA HIS A 32 -4.91 24.22 13.75
C HIS A 32 -4.50 22.74 13.83
N GLN A 33 -5.08 21.98 14.76
CA GLN A 33 -4.81 20.56 14.90
C GLN A 33 -5.83 19.68 14.16
N ARG A 34 -6.86 20.25 13.52
CA ARG A 34 -7.93 19.48 12.87
C ARG A 34 -7.71 19.34 11.36
N VAL A 35 -7.75 18.11 10.87
CA VAL A 35 -7.61 17.77 9.46
C VAL A 35 -8.77 16.88 9.02
N CYS A 36 -9.41 17.24 7.91
CA CYS A 36 -10.39 16.38 7.25
C CYS A 36 -9.70 15.58 6.15
N VAL A 37 -9.86 14.27 6.17
CA VAL A 37 -9.42 13.35 5.12
C VAL A 37 -10.67 12.85 4.40
N LEU A 38 -10.89 13.33 3.18
CA LEU A 38 -12.10 13.10 2.39
C LEU A 38 -11.87 12.04 1.32
N VAL A 39 -12.65 10.96 1.42
CA VAL A 39 -12.71 9.83 0.47
C VAL A 39 -14.12 9.77 -0.09
N LEU A 40 -14.32 10.15 -1.34
CA LEU A 40 -15.62 10.01 -2.02
C LEU A 40 -15.84 8.58 -2.53
N GLY A 41 -15.57 7.60 -1.67
CA GLY A 41 -15.59 6.17 -1.94
C GLY A 41 -15.58 5.36 -0.65
N ASP A 42 -15.53 4.04 -0.77
CA ASP A 42 -15.48 3.12 0.37
C ASP A 42 -14.17 3.26 1.14
N ILE A 43 -14.25 3.73 2.39
CA ILE A 43 -13.09 3.95 3.26
C ILE A 43 -12.28 2.65 3.40
N GLY A 44 -12.95 1.51 3.60
CA GLY A 44 -12.29 0.22 3.80
C GLY A 44 -11.48 -0.24 2.59
N ARG A 45 -11.79 0.27 1.39
CA ARG A 45 -11.09 -0.02 0.13
C ARG A 45 -10.10 1.07 -0.29
N SER A 46 -9.90 2.09 0.54
CA SER A 46 -8.96 3.19 0.29
C SER A 46 -7.78 3.16 1.28
N PRO A 47 -6.84 2.19 1.16
CA PRO A 47 -5.75 2.04 2.12
C PRO A 47 -4.85 3.28 2.19
N ARG A 48 -4.59 3.98 1.08
CA ARG A 48 -3.78 5.22 1.07
C ARG A 48 -4.37 6.30 1.98
N MET A 49 -5.68 6.54 1.90
CA MET A 49 -6.34 7.55 2.74
C MET A 49 -6.40 7.12 4.21
N GLN A 50 -6.53 5.82 4.47
CA GLN A 50 -6.39 5.28 5.83
C GLN A 50 -4.96 5.51 6.38
N TYR A 51 -3.91 5.32 5.57
CA TYR A 51 -2.53 5.60 5.98
C TYR A 51 -2.26 7.09 6.17
N HIS A 52 -2.82 7.97 5.34
CA HIS A 52 -2.76 9.41 5.58
C HIS A 52 -3.42 9.78 6.92
N ALA A 53 -4.62 9.26 7.20
CA ALA A 53 -5.30 9.49 8.47
C ALA A 53 -4.47 8.98 9.68
N LEU A 54 -3.86 7.79 9.56
CA LEU A 54 -2.98 7.24 10.60
C LEU A 54 -1.73 8.08 10.81
N SER A 55 -1.09 8.51 9.73
CA SER A 55 0.12 9.33 9.79
C SER A 55 -0.16 10.68 10.45
N LEU A 56 -1.22 11.37 10.03
CA LEU A 56 -1.65 12.64 10.62
C LEU A 56 -1.97 12.49 12.12
N SER A 57 -2.68 11.42 12.49
CA SER A 57 -3.00 11.10 13.89
C SER A 57 -1.74 10.87 14.74
N LYS A 58 -0.75 10.14 14.20
CA LYS A 58 0.56 9.93 14.87
C LYS A 58 1.32 11.23 15.09
N HIS A 59 1.20 12.20 14.18
CA HIS A 59 1.82 13.52 14.29
C HIS A 59 0.99 14.52 15.11
N GLY A 60 -0.02 14.05 15.85
CA GLY A 60 -0.74 14.84 16.83
C GLY A 60 -2.05 15.45 16.35
N TYR A 61 -2.34 15.41 15.05
CA TYR A 61 -3.57 15.96 14.49
C TYR A 61 -4.82 15.16 14.89
N GLN A 62 -5.94 15.87 15.04
CA GLN A 62 -7.28 15.29 15.12
C GLN A 62 -7.81 15.11 13.70
N VAL A 63 -8.05 13.88 13.30
CA VAL A 63 -8.41 13.54 11.93
C VAL A 63 -9.89 13.22 11.85
N THR A 64 -10.61 13.89 10.96
CA THR A 64 -11.95 13.48 10.56
C THR A 64 -11.89 12.76 9.23
N LEU A 65 -12.09 11.44 9.23
CA LEU A 65 -12.06 10.61 8.03
C LEU A 65 -13.48 10.45 7.47
N VAL A 66 -13.72 11.05 6.31
CA VAL A 66 -15.04 11.14 5.68
C VAL A 66 -15.11 10.20 4.47
N GLY A 67 -16.16 9.39 4.35
CA GLY A 67 -16.39 8.53 3.18
C GLY A 67 -17.47 7.47 3.37
N PHE A 68 -17.59 6.53 2.45
CA PHE A 68 -18.59 5.46 2.51
C PHE A 68 -18.12 4.34 3.45
N LEU A 69 -19.02 3.83 4.29
CA LEU A 69 -18.78 2.68 5.17
C LEU A 69 -19.27 1.38 4.53
N GLY A 70 -18.76 1.06 3.34
CA GLY A 70 -19.10 -0.18 2.64
C GLY A 70 -18.36 -1.39 3.19
N SER A 71 -17.07 -1.21 3.50
CA SER A 71 -16.18 -2.26 4.01
C SER A 71 -15.54 -1.82 5.33
N ARG A 72 -15.15 -2.79 6.18
CA ARG A 72 -14.52 -2.50 7.48
C ARG A 72 -13.13 -1.85 7.27
N PRO A 73 -12.86 -0.66 7.86
CA PRO A 73 -11.53 -0.05 7.83
C PRO A 73 -10.48 -0.86 8.61
N HIS A 74 -9.21 -0.59 8.33
CA HIS A 74 -8.04 -1.16 9.01
C HIS A 74 -8.12 -0.92 10.52
N GLN A 75 -7.78 -1.94 11.34
CA GLN A 75 -7.92 -1.88 12.80
C GLN A 75 -7.22 -0.66 13.41
N GLY A 76 -6.00 -0.35 12.97
CA GLY A 76 -5.29 0.84 13.43
C GLY A 76 -6.07 2.17 13.27
N VAL A 77 -6.98 2.29 12.29
CA VAL A 77 -7.83 3.49 12.14
C VAL A 77 -8.94 3.49 13.18
N LEU A 78 -9.53 2.32 13.45
CA LEU A 78 -10.60 2.12 14.42
C LEU A 78 -10.11 2.27 15.87
N ASP A 79 -8.89 1.86 16.16
CA ASP A 79 -8.34 1.85 17.52
C ASP A 79 -7.86 3.24 17.99
N LYS A 80 -7.66 4.18 17.07
CA LYS A 80 -7.08 5.49 17.38
C LYS A 80 -8.15 6.50 17.77
N LYS A 81 -8.18 6.88 19.04
CA LYS A 81 -9.08 7.91 19.61
C LYS A 81 -9.03 9.28 18.90
N LYS A 82 -7.93 9.61 18.20
CA LYS A 82 -7.77 10.88 17.46
C LYS A 82 -8.37 10.84 16.04
N ILE A 83 -8.84 9.69 15.58
CA ILE A 83 -9.48 9.55 14.27
C ILE A 83 -10.99 9.38 14.47
N GLN A 84 -11.76 10.33 13.97
CA GLN A 84 -13.21 10.27 13.93
C GLN A 84 -13.66 9.90 12.52
N ILE A 85 -14.38 8.79 12.36
CA ILE A 85 -14.95 8.40 11.07
C ILE A 85 -16.34 9.02 10.94
N VAL A 86 -16.58 9.69 9.81
CA VAL A 86 -17.87 10.29 9.46
C VAL A 86 -18.36 9.69 8.15
N ALA A 87 -19.46 8.94 8.24
CA ALA A 87 -20.01 8.23 7.10
C ALA A 87 -20.79 9.17 6.17
N ILE A 88 -20.61 8.98 4.87
CA ILE A 88 -21.51 9.51 3.83
C ILE A 88 -22.32 8.34 3.29
N SER A 89 -23.62 8.56 3.06
CA SER A 89 -24.47 7.58 2.38
C SER A 89 -24.19 7.62 0.88
N GLU A 90 -24.05 6.45 0.26
CA GLU A 90 -23.99 6.38 -1.20
C GLU A 90 -25.39 6.57 -1.79
N VAL A 91 -25.55 7.57 -2.65
CA VAL A 91 -26.80 7.77 -3.40
C VAL A 91 -26.88 6.71 -4.52
N LYS A 92 -27.80 5.75 -4.37
CA LYS A 92 -27.99 4.66 -5.36
C LYS A 92 -28.71 5.08 -6.64
N GLY A 93 -29.19 6.33 -6.73
CA GLY A 93 -29.92 6.86 -7.89
C GLY A 93 -31.36 6.33 -7.98
N LEU A 94 -32.22 7.04 -8.73
CA LEU A 94 -33.57 6.58 -9.06
C LEU A 94 -33.49 5.38 -10.03
N GLN A 95 -34.14 4.26 -9.69
CA GLN A 95 -34.18 3.07 -10.55
C GLN A 95 -35.05 3.23 -11.80
N VAL A 96 -35.83 4.30 -11.88
CA VAL A 96 -36.78 4.56 -12.96
C VAL A 96 -36.42 5.88 -13.64
N GLY A 97 -36.25 5.85 -14.97
CA GLY A 97 -36.01 7.03 -15.81
C GLY A 97 -34.81 6.92 -16.75
N PRO A 98 -34.58 7.95 -17.60
CA PRO A 98 -33.42 7.99 -18.49
C PRO A 98 -32.11 7.99 -17.69
N LYS A 99 -31.15 7.13 -18.09
CA LYS A 99 -29.87 6.95 -17.36
C LYS A 99 -29.17 8.28 -17.06
N LEU A 100 -29.18 9.22 -18.01
CA LEU A 100 -28.56 10.54 -17.85
C LEU A 100 -29.18 11.35 -16.69
N VAL A 101 -30.51 11.32 -16.56
CA VAL A 101 -31.23 12.03 -15.49
C VAL A 101 -30.93 11.38 -14.13
N THR A 102 -30.91 10.05 -14.07
CA THR A 102 -30.54 9.31 -12.86
C THR A 102 -29.12 9.65 -12.39
N TYR A 103 -28.15 9.71 -13.32
CA TYR A 103 -26.77 10.11 -13.00
C TYR A 103 -26.68 11.58 -12.56
N ALA A 104 -27.34 12.49 -13.27
CA ALA A 104 -27.35 13.91 -12.90
C ALA A 104 -27.95 14.13 -11.51
N MET A 105 -29.09 13.49 -11.22
CA MET A 105 -29.71 13.53 -9.89
C MET A 105 -28.80 12.93 -8.82
N LYS A 106 -28.15 11.78 -9.09
CA LYS A 106 -27.17 11.19 -8.17
C LYS A 106 -26.05 12.18 -7.85
N VAL A 107 -25.49 12.82 -8.86
CA VAL A 107 -24.42 13.83 -8.72
C VAL A 107 -24.89 15.03 -7.89
N VAL A 108 -26.08 15.57 -8.15
CA VAL A 108 -26.63 16.73 -7.42
C VAL A 108 -26.89 16.38 -5.95
N VAL A 109 -27.58 15.27 -5.68
CA VAL A 109 -27.89 14.85 -4.30
C VAL A 109 -26.59 14.56 -3.54
N GLN A 110 -25.63 13.87 -4.16
CA GLN A 110 -24.33 13.62 -3.54
C GLN A 110 -23.56 14.91 -3.25
N SER A 111 -23.63 15.91 -4.14
CA SER A 111 -23.02 17.23 -3.94
C SER A 111 -23.63 17.96 -2.76
N LEU A 112 -24.96 18.00 -2.67
CA LEU A 112 -25.68 18.65 -1.59
C LEU A 112 -25.43 17.97 -0.24
N GLN A 113 -25.37 16.63 -0.24
CA GLN A 113 -25.03 15.85 0.95
C GLN A 113 -23.61 16.17 1.42
N LEU A 114 -22.64 16.19 0.52
CA LEU A 114 -21.25 16.54 0.83
C LEU A 114 -21.13 17.99 1.32
N LEU A 115 -21.78 18.93 0.64
CA LEU A 115 -21.80 20.35 0.99
C LEU A 115 -22.36 20.54 2.40
N ARG A 116 -23.53 19.95 2.68
CA ARG A 116 -24.16 20.00 4.00
C ARG A 116 -23.24 19.43 5.06
N LEU A 117 -22.63 18.27 4.81
CA LEU A 117 -21.73 17.62 5.77
C LEU A 117 -20.52 18.51 6.11
N LEU A 118 -19.82 18.98 5.08
CA LEU A 118 -18.62 19.80 5.29
C LEU A 118 -18.95 21.14 5.94
N LEU A 119 -20.15 21.70 5.70
CA LEU A 119 -20.63 22.94 6.34
C LEU A 119 -21.21 22.75 7.75
N THR A 120 -21.57 21.54 8.18
CA THR A 120 -22.03 21.27 9.56
C THR A 120 -20.90 20.79 10.47
N MET A 121 -19.82 20.24 9.90
CA MET A 121 -18.63 19.86 10.66
C MET A 121 -17.96 21.07 11.31
N LYS A 122 -17.16 20.83 12.36
CA LYS A 122 -16.27 21.85 12.92
C LYS A 122 -15.28 22.35 11.87
N LEU A 123 -14.81 23.59 12.00
CA LEU A 123 -13.84 24.16 11.07
C LEU A 123 -12.52 23.38 11.12
N GLN A 124 -12.04 22.98 9.95
CA GLN A 124 -10.82 22.20 9.76
C GLN A 124 -9.71 23.12 9.25
N ALA A 125 -8.47 22.96 9.71
CA ALA A 125 -7.34 23.71 9.17
C ALA A 125 -6.99 23.25 7.75
N HIS A 126 -7.04 21.93 7.52
CA HIS A 126 -6.71 21.31 6.24
C HIS A 126 -7.81 20.33 5.81
N LEU A 127 -8.09 20.27 4.51
CA LEU A 127 -8.95 19.27 3.89
C LEU A 127 -8.15 18.57 2.80
N LEU A 128 -7.84 17.29 3.03
CA LEU A 128 -7.13 16.40 2.12
C LEU A 128 -8.14 15.53 1.37
N MET A 129 -8.28 15.71 0.07
CA MET A 129 -9.20 14.96 -0.77
C MET A 129 -8.45 14.00 -1.70
N GLN A 130 -8.95 12.78 -1.81
CA GLN A 130 -8.49 11.82 -2.81
C GLN A 130 -9.07 12.15 -4.19
N ASN A 131 -8.23 12.23 -5.23
CA ASN A 131 -8.66 12.24 -6.63
C ASN A 131 -8.09 11.02 -7.38
N PRO A 132 -8.91 10.18 -8.04
CA PRO A 132 -10.39 10.20 -8.16
C PRO A 132 -11.12 9.52 -6.98
N PRO A 133 -12.46 9.67 -6.86
CA PRO A 133 -13.37 10.42 -7.74
C PRO A 133 -13.40 11.93 -7.47
N GLY A 134 -13.14 12.71 -8.51
CA GLY A 134 -13.07 14.18 -8.43
C GLY A 134 -14.36 14.93 -8.77
N LEU A 135 -15.26 14.30 -9.55
CA LEU A 135 -16.51 14.90 -10.01
C LEU A 135 -17.69 14.46 -9.14
N PRO A 136 -18.53 15.37 -8.60
CA PRO A 136 -18.41 16.83 -8.49
C PRO A 136 -17.66 17.27 -7.21
N GLY A 137 -17.00 16.32 -6.55
CA GLY A 137 -16.41 16.46 -5.22
C GLY A 137 -15.41 17.60 -5.08
N ILE A 138 -14.52 17.79 -6.07
CA ILE A 138 -13.46 18.81 -6.00
C ILE A 138 -14.09 20.20 -5.93
N ALA A 139 -15.12 20.49 -6.73
CA ALA A 139 -15.79 21.79 -6.68
C ALA A 139 -16.45 22.06 -5.33
N VAL A 140 -17.13 21.06 -4.74
CA VAL A 140 -17.77 21.20 -3.44
C VAL A 140 -16.73 21.37 -2.33
N ALA A 141 -15.67 20.56 -2.35
CA ALA A 141 -14.59 20.64 -1.39
C ALA A 141 -13.86 22.00 -1.48
N TRP A 142 -13.53 22.45 -2.69
CA TRP A 142 -12.95 23.76 -2.94
C TRP A 142 -13.85 24.89 -2.44
N LEU A 143 -15.15 24.86 -2.78
CA LEU A 143 -16.09 25.89 -2.35
C LEU A 143 -16.11 25.99 -0.83
N VAL A 144 -16.24 24.87 -0.12
CA VAL A 144 -16.26 24.89 1.34
C VAL A 144 -14.93 25.37 1.91
N CYS A 145 -13.80 25.00 1.31
CA CYS A 145 -12.49 25.49 1.72
C CYS A 145 -12.36 27.01 1.54
N ALA A 146 -12.86 27.53 0.41
CA ALA A 146 -12.92 28.96 0.15
C ALA A 146 -13.84 29.69 1.14
N LEU A 147 -15.02 29.14 1.45
CA LEU A 147 -15.94 29.72 2.44
C LEU A 147 -15.31 29.75 3.84
N ARG A 148 -14.69 28.65 4.28
CA ARG A 148 -14.20 28.45 5.64
C ARG A 148 -12.75 28.88 5.88
N GLY A 149 -12.01 29.25 4.84
CA GLY A 149 -10.58 29.55 4.96
C GLY A 149 -9.77 28.31 5.38
N THR A 150 -10.16 27.14 4.89
CA THR A 150 -9.46 25.86 5.07
C THR A 150 -8.48 25.67 3.92
N THR A 151 -7.28 25.14 4.18
CA THR A 151 -6.32 24.80 3.12
C THR A 151 -6.80 23.56 2.38
N PHE A 152 -7.04 23.69 1.08
CA PHE A 152 -7.50 22.57 0.25
C PHE A 152 -6.31 21.83 -0.36
N ILE A 153 -6.22 20.53 -0.08
CA ILE A 153 -5.14 19.64 -0.53
C ILE A 153 -5.75 18.53 -1.38
N ILE A 154 -5.24 18.34 -2.59
CA ILE A 154 -5.65 17.22 -3.46
C ILE A 154 -4.53 16.18 -3.50
N ASP A 155 -4.88 14.92 -3.26
CA ASP A 155 -4.01 13.77 -3.50
C ASP A 155 -4.33 13.16 -4.88
N TRP A 156 -3.45 13.40 -5.85
CA TRP A 156 -3.59 12.95 -7.23
C TRP A 156 -3.05 11.52 -7.38
N HIS A 157 -3.95 10.60 -7.74
CA HIS A 157 -3.61 9.20 -8.04
C HIS A 157 -3.75 8.87 -9.52
N ASN A 158 -4.75 9.46 -10.14
CA ASN A 158 -5.10 9.29 -11.55
C ASN A 158 -6.02 10.45 -11.96
N TYR A 159 -6.23 10.62 -13.25
CA TYR A 159 -7.19 11.57 -13.78
C TYR A 159 -8.54 10.89 -13.99
N GLY A 160 -9.60 11.39 -13.36
CA GLY A 160 -10.94 10.83 -13.49
C GLY A 160 -11.44 10.90 -14.93
N TYR A 161 -11.05 11.91 -15.72
CA TYR A 161 -11.42 11.96 -17.14
C TYR A 161 -10.80 10.80 -17.95
N THR A 162 -9.59 10.33 -17.61
CA THR A 162 -8.97 9.20 -18.32
C THR A 162 -9.65 7.88 -17.98
N ILE A 163 -10.06 7.69 -16.72
CA ILE A 163 -10.85 6.51 -16.32
C ILE A 163 -12.18 6.49 -17.06
N MET A 164 -12.85 7.64 -17.17
CA MET A 164 -14.10 7.73 -17.93
C MET A 164 -13.90 7.53 -19.43
N ALA A 165 -12.74 7.92 -19.97
CA ALA A 165 -12.36 7.66 -21.36
C ALA A 165 -12.25 6.18 -21.69
N LEU A 166 -11.94 5.31 -20.72
CA LEU A 166 -11.90 3.85 -20.94
C LEU A 166 -13.30 3.28 -21.25
N SER A 167 -14.36 3.87 -20.70
CA SER A 167 -15.74 3.40 -20.91
C SER A 167 -16.46 4.10 -22.06
N LEU A 168 -16.23 5.41 -22.25
CA LEU A 168 -16.95 6.23 -23.24
C LEU A 168 -16.12 6.58 -24.48
N GLY A 169 -14.80 6.36 -24.44
CA GLY A 169 -13.85 6.81 -25.46
C GLY A 169 -13.32 8.22 -25.23
N ALA A 170 -12.05 8.46 -25.58
CA ALA A 170 -11.37 9.74 -25.34
C ALA A 170 -11.97 10.94 -26.11
N ALA A 171 -12.62 10.68 -27.25
CA ALA A 171 -13.24 11.72 -28.06
C ALA A 171 -14.64 12.14 -27.54
N HIS A 172 -15.20 11.42 -26.56
CA HIS A 172 -16.57 11.64 -26.11
C HIS A 172 -16.73 13.02 -25.44
N PRO A 173 -17.80 13.79 -25.73
CA PRO A 173 -17.99 15.14 -25.18
C PRO A 173 -17.94 15.21 -23.64
N VAL A 174 -18.52 14.21 -22.97
CA VAL A 174 -18.52 14.13 -21.50
C VAL A 174 -17.10 13.96 -20.94
N VAL A 175 -16.21 13.25 -21.64
CA VAL A 175 -14.79 13.09 -21.26
C VAL A 175 -14.04 14.41 -21.40
N ARG A 176 -14.29 15.16 -22.48
CA ARG A 176 -13.73 16.51 -22.65
C ARG A 176 -14.21 17.46 -21.56
N LEU A 177 -15.49 17.42 -21.21
CA LEU A 177 -16.06 18.19 -20.12
C LEU A 177 -15.43 17.82 -18.76
N ALA A 178 -15.28 16.53 -18.47
CA ALA A 178 -14.62 16.07 -17.25
C ALA A 178 -13.15 16.49 -17.19
N LYS A 179 -12.42 16.44 -18.31
CA LYS A 179 -11.04 16.93 -18.40
C LYS A 179 -10.96 18.42 -18.09
N TRP A 180 -11.82 19.22 -18.72
CA TRP A 180 -11.91 20.66 -18.44
C TRP A 180 -12.25 20.95 -16.98
N TYR A 181 -13.21 20.21 -16.41
CA TYR A 181 -13.62 20.36 -15.02
C TYR A 181 -12.47 20.04 -14.05
N GLU A 182 -11.82 18.88 -14.21
CA GLU A 182 -10.70 18.49 -13.34
C GLU A 182 -9.55 19.50 -13.47
N HIS A 183 -9.29 19.99 -14.69
CA HIS A 183 -8.28 21.00 -14.92
C HIS A 183 -8.59 22.32 -14.22
N LEU A 184 -9.83 22.82 -14.34
CA LEU A 184 -10.25 24.06 -13.69
C LEU A 184 -10.18 23.95 -12.16
N PHE A 185 -10.86 22.96 -11.57
CA PHE A 185 -10.95 22.85 -10.11
C PHE A 185 -9.67 22.29 -9.49
N GLY A 186 -8.88 21.53 -10.24
CA GLY A 186 -7.56 21.08 -9.82
C GLY A 186 -6.59 22.23 -9.59
N ARG A 187 -6.64 23.29 -10.42
CA ARG A 187 -5.80 24.50 -10.25
C ARG A 187 -6.19 25.35 -9.04
N LEU A 188 -7.38 25.15 -8.50
CA LEU A 188 -7.89 25.92 -7.37
C LEU A 188 -7.51 25.32 -6.01
N SER A 189 -6.84 24.16 -5.98
CA SER A 189 -6.27 23.61 -4.74
C SER A 189 -5.08 24.44 -4.27
N THR A 190 -4.89 24.48 -2.96
CA THR A 190 -3.77 25.20 -2.34
C THR A 190 -2.48 24.39 -2.38
N LEU A 191 -2.60 23.08 -2.15
CA LEU A 191 -1.48 22.13 -2.17
C LEU A 191 -1.89 20.87 -2.92
N ASN A 192 -0.92 20.21 -3.53
CA ASN A 192 -1.14 18.99 -4.30
C ASN A 192 -0.09 17.94 -3.94
N LEU A 193 -0.55 16.73 -3.69
CA LEU A 193 0.28 15.53 -3.57
C LEU A 193 0.09 14.70 -4.83
N CYS A 194 1.12 14.00 -5.28
CA CYS A 194 0.98 13.07 -6.39
C CYS A 194 1.76 11.77 -6.14
N VAL A 195 1.27 10.70 -6.76
CA VAL A 195 1.84 9.35 -6.61
C VAL A 195 3.21 9.16 -7.27
N THR A 196 3.56 9.95 -8.28
CA THR A 196 4.79 9.74 -9.07
C THR A 196 5.35 11.04 -9.59
N ASN A 197 6.66 11.06 -9.86
CA ASN A 197 7.32 12.18 -10.53
C ASN A 197 6.78 12.42 -11.96
N ALA A 198 6.36 11.37 -12.67
CA ALA A 198 5.73 11.52 -13.98
C ALA A 198 4.40 12.31 -13.89
N MET A 199 3.58 12.03 -12.87
CA MET A 199 2.35 12.78 -12.62
C MET A 199 2.65 14.21 -12.17
N LYS A 200 3.67 14.42 -11.33
CA LYS A 200 4.15 15.74 -10.94
C LYS A 200 4.48 16.59 -12.17
N ASP A 201 5.27 16.04 -13.08
CA ASP A 201 5.71 16.72 -14.30
C ASP A 201 4.52 17.03 -15.23
N ASP A 202 3.57 16.11 -15.37
CA ASP A 202 2.38 16.31 -16.19
C ASP A 202 1.46 17.40 -15.60
N LEU A 203 1.23 17.36 -14.28
CA LEU A 203 0.49 18.40 -13.56
C LEU A 203 1.14 19.77 -13.72
N GLN A 204 2.48 19.84 -13.63
CA GLN A 204 3.18 21.10 -13.81
C GLN A 204 3.12 21.60 -15.26
N LYS A 205 3.46 20.75 -16.23
CA LYS A 205 3.58 21.14 -17.65
C LYS A 205 2.22 21.38 -18.31
N ASN A 206 1.27 20.48 -18.08
CA ASN A 206 -0.02 20.47 -18.79
C ASN A 206 -1.14 21.12 -17.98
N TRP A 207 -1.01 21.23 -16.65
CA TRP A 207 -2.05 21.78 -15.78
C TRP A 207 -1.64 23.08 -15.08
N GLY A 208 -0.35 23.41 -15.06
CA GLY A 208 0.16 24.53 -14.27
C GLY A 208 -0.08 24.34 -12.77
N ILE A 209 -0.09 23.08 -12.31
CA ILE A 209 -0.31 22.71 -10.91
C ILE A 209 1.02 22.27 -10.32
N GLU A 210 1.51 23.00 -9.32
CA GLU A 210 2.65 22.57 -8.52
C GLU A 210 2.19 21.50 -7.52
N SER A 211 2.92 20.38 -7.50
CA SER A 211 2.66 19.28 -6.59
C SER A 211 3.95 18.74 -5.98
N VAL A 212 3.84 18.22 -4.78
CA VAL A 212 4.91 17.48 -4.13
C VAL A 212 4.77 16.02 -4.58
N GLY A 213 5.78 15.55 -5.31
CA GLY A 213 5.92 14.13 -5.65
C GLY A 213 6.31 13.32 -4.43
N GLU A 214 6.22 12.00 -4.55
CA GLU A 214 6.86 11.12 -3.57
C GLU A 214 8.35 11.48 -3.51
N GLU A 215 8.84 11.91 -2.34
CA GLU A 215 10.28 12.05 -2.14
C GLU A 215 10.92 10.72 -2.53
N THR A 216 11.98 10.77 -3.34
CA THR A 216 12.81 9.63 -3.72
C THR A 216 13.54 9.10 -2.48
N LYS A 217 12.81 8.60 -1.49
CA LYS A 217 13.36 7.66 -0.54
C LYS A 217 13.74 6.45 -1.36
N ALA A 218 15.00 6.03 -1.21
CA ALA A 218 15.49 4.78 -1.76
C ALA A 218 14.42 3.70 -1.56
N GLU A 219 14.04 3.01 -2.63
CA GLU A 219 13.09 1.91 -2.50
C GLU A 219 13.77 0.84 -1.65
N THR A 220 13.29 0.69 -0.42
CA THR A 220 13.84 -0.23 0.55
C THR A 220 12.83 -1.34 0.82
N THR A 221 13.34 -2.55 0.88
CA THR A 221 12.65 -3.70 1.47
C THR A 221 13.39 -4.08 2.76
N VAL A 222 12.85 -5.06 3.48
CA VAL A 222 13.54 -5.65 4.65
C VAL A 222 14.87 -6.31 4.23
N PHE A 223 15.04 -6.67 2.95
CA PHE A 223 16.21 -7.40 2.43
C PHE A 223 17.16 -6.54 1.59
N THR A 224 16.63 -5.52 0.90
CA THR A 224 17.37 -4.78 -0.13
C THR A 224 17.14 -3.26 -0.08
N VAL A 225 18.13 -2.52 -0.58
CA VAL A 225 18.06 -1.08 -0.90
C VAL A 225 18.32 -0.90 -2.38
N CYS A 226 17.44 -0.17 -3.05
CA CYS A 226 17.67 0.29 -4.42
C CYS A 226 18.21 1.73 -4.42
N GLY A 227 19.41 1.91 -4.99
CA GLY A 227 20.03 3.22 -5.14
C GLY A 227 19.19 4.14 -6.03
N PRO A 228 18.92 5.39 -5.61
CA PRO A 228 18.02 6.28 -6.34
C PRO A 228 18.54 6.75 -7.71
N ASN A 229 19.84 6.62 -7.98
CA ASN A 229 20.50 7.19 -9.16
C ASN A 229 20.95 6.16 -10.21
N ASP A 230 21.25 4.93 -9.80
CA ASP A 230 21.79 3.86 -10.63
C ASP A 230 20.86 2.65 -10.74
N GLY A 231 19.80 2.60 -9.92
CA GLY A 231 18.93 1.43 -9.78
C GLY A 231 19.66 0.20 -9.26
N SER A 232 20.86 0.37 -8.67
CA SER A 232 21.63 -0.75 -8.14
C SER A 232 20.96 -1.27 -6.87
N VAL A 233 20.79 -2.59 -6.81
CA VAL A 233 20.16 -3.25 -5.68
C VAL A 233 21.26 -3.84 -4.81
N THR A 234 21.33 -3.36 -3.56
CA THR A 234 22.27 -3.85 -2.56
C THR A 234 21.52 -4.53 -1.42
N LEU A 235 22.10 -5.58 -0.85
CA LEU A 235 21.55 -6.24 0.34
C LEU A 235 21.90 -5.42 1.58
N TRP A 236 20.98 -5.34 2.55
CA TRP A 236 21.33 -4.76 3.86
C TRP A 236 22.36 -5.64 4.57
N ARG A 237 23.29 -5.00 5.29
CA ARG A 237 24.28 -5.71 6.12
C ARG A 237 23.62 -6.57 7.21
N ASP A 238 22.50 -6.10 7.75
CA ASP A 238 21.78 -6.74 8.86
C ASP A 238 20.40 -7.28 8.44
N ARG A 239 20.22 -7.66 7.16
CA ARG A 239 18.93 -8.23 6.73
C ARG A 239 18.65 -9.56 7.44
N PRO A 240 17.37 -9.89 7.70
CA PRO A 240 17.01 -11.22 8.13
C PRO A 240 17.35 -12.27 7.05
N ALA A 241 17.58 -13.50 7.48
CA ALA A 241 17.76 -14.64 6.59
C ALA A 241 16.41 -15.13 6.05
N LEU A 242 16.35 -15.45 4.76
CA LEU A 242 15.17 -15.99 4.09
C LEU A 242 15.33 -17.50 3.92
N LEU A 243 14.58 -18.27 4.73
CA LEU A 243 14.46 -19.73 4.59
C LEU A 243 13.27 -20.06 3.70
N VAL A 244 13.46 -20.91 2.69
CA VAL A 244 12.38 -21.37 1.80
C VAL A 244 12.26 -22.88 1.82
N SER A 245 11.03 -23.36 1.90
CA SER A 245 10.69 -24.76 1.65
C SER A 245 9.63 -24.84 0.56
N SER A 246 9.83 -25.70 -0.42
CA SER A 246 8.84 -25.97 -1.47
C SER A 246 7.96 -27.14 -1.06
N THR A 247 6.67 -26.92 -0.87
CA THR A 247 5.73 -27.95 -0.40
C THR A 247 4.56 -28.16 -1.34
N SER A 248 4.19 -29.42 -1.51
CA SER A 248 2.95 -29.87 -2.15
C SER A 248 1.87 -30.20 -1.12
N TRP A 249 2.19 -30.15 0.17
CA TRP A 249 1.34 -30.57 1.30
C TRP A 249 0.83 -32.01 1.15
N THR A 250 1.72 -32.89 0.72
CA THR A 250 1.47 -34.34 0.61
C THR A 250 1.89 -35.03 1.90
N GLU A 251 1.36 -36.22 2.17
CA GLU A 251 1.73 -37.02 3.37
C GLU A 251 3.23 -37.37 3.40
N ASP A 252 3.87 -37.40 2.22
CA ASP A 252 5.31 -37.55 2.02
C ASP A 252 6.15 -36.35 2.55
N GLU A 253 5.51 -35.31 3.08
CA GLU A 253 6.14 -34.08 3.57
C GLU A 253 5.71 -33.74 5.00
N ASP A 254 6.49 -34.18 5.99
CA ASP A 254 6.21 -33.87 7.40
C ASP A 254 6.74 -32.47 7.78
N PHE A 255 5.89 -31.46 7.61
CA PHE A 255 6.17 -30.07 8.02
C PHE A 255 6.29 -29.87 9.53
N SER A 256 5.83 -30.82 10.35
CA SER A 256 5.96 -30.71 11.80
C SER A 256 7.44 -30.70 12.23
N ILE A 257 8.31 -31.34 11.46
CA ILE A 257 9.76 -31.38 11.69
C ILE A 257 10.36 -29.99 11.60
N LEU A 258 10.05 -29.25 10.52
CA LEU A 258 10.52 -27.88 10.35
C LEU A 258 9.96 -26.97 11.43
N LEU A 259 8.64 -27.01 11.69
CA LEU A 259 8.01 -26.18 12.71
C LEU A 259 8.63 -26.39 14.10
N LYS A 260 8.86 -27.64 14.51
CA LYS A 260 9.53 -27.98 15.78
C LYS A 260 10.98 -27.48 15.83
N ALA A 261 11.72 -27.59 14.71
CA ALA A 261 13.09 -27.10 14.64
C ALA A 261 13.15 -25.57 14.88
N LEU A 262 12.16 -24.84 14.37
CA LEU A 262 12.05 -23.39 14.50
C LEU A 262 11.64 -22.92 15.89
N GLU A 263 10.77 -23.66 16.56
CA GLU A 263 10.48 -23.44 17.99
C GLU A 263 11.75 -23.57 18.84
N GLY A 264 12.64 -24.51 18.50
CA GLY A 264 13.95 -24.67 19.15
C GLY A 264 14.96 -23.55 18.87
N LEU A 265 14.72 -22.73 17.84
CA LEU A 265 15.52 -21.55 17.49
C LEU A 265 15.04 -20.30 18.23
N THR A 266 13.73 -20.11 18.41
CA THR A 266 13.18 -18.94 19.13
C THR A 266 13.52 -18.94 20.62
N ALA A 267 13.74 -20.10 21.23
CA ALA A 267 14.25 -20.24 22.59
C ALA A 267 15.74 -19.84 22.74
N PHE A 268 16.50 -19.78 21.64
CA PHE A 268 17.92 -19.39 21.63
C PHE A 268 18.03 -17.86 21.53
N SER A 269 17.76 -17.18 22.64
CA SER A 269 17.88 -15.72 22.77
C SER A 269 19.36 -15.30 22.66
N LEU A 270 19.71 -14.63 21.56
CA LEU A 270 21.01 -13.96 21.38
C LEU A 270 21.18 -12.91 22.48
N LYS A 271 22.24 -13.04 23.29
CA LYS A 271 22.53 -12.13 24.40
C LYS A 271 22.71 -10.67 23.93
N PRO A 272 22.32 -9.68 24.76
CA PRO A 272 22.20 -8.28 24.38
C PRO A 272 23.51 -7.55 24.65
N ASN A 273 24.45 -7.49 23.70
CA ASN A 273 25.59 -6.56 23.83
C ASN A 273 26.24 -6.13 22.51
N HIS A 274 25.49 -6.18 21.41
CA HIS A 274 25.73 -5.31 20.27
C HIS A 274 24.36 -4.92 19.71
N VAL A 275 24.24 -3.68 19.25
CA VAL A 275 23.06 -3.17 18.56
C VAL A 275 22.91 -3.95 17.24
N SER A 276 22.31 -5.11 17.34
CA SER A 276 21.98 -6.03 16.27
C SER A 276 20.58 -6.52 16.59
N SER A 277 19.59 -5.66 16.33
CA SER A 277 18.19 -6.08 16.34
C SER A 277 18.01 -7.08 15.21
N VAL A 278 18.32 -8.35 15.45
CA VAL A 278 17.80 -9.45 14.64
C VAL A 278 16.38 -9.64 15.16
N PRO A 279 15.33 -9.16 14.46
CA PRO A 279 13.99 -9.56 14.81
C PRO A 279 13.95 -11.07 14.64
N ALA A 280 13.30 -11.76 15.59
CA ALA A 280 13.00 -13.19 15.52
C ALA A 280 12.80 -13.60 14.05
N ALA A 281 13.56 -14.59 13.58
CA ALA A 281 13.56 -15.03 12.19
C ALA A 281 12.12 -15.02 11.64
N ASP A 282 11.79 -13.98 10.86
CA ASP A 282 10.49 -13.87 10.19
C ASP A 282 10.51 -14.89 9.06
N LEU A 283 10.25 -16.13 9.45
CA LEU A 283 10.23 -17.28 8.60
C LEU A 283 9.04 -17.15 7.65
N PHE A 284 9.33 -16.73 6.42
CA PHE A 284 8.38 -16.82 5.32
C PHE A 284 8.31 -18.27 4.81
N VAL A 285 7.54 -19.13 5.49
CA VAL A 285 7.11 -20.39 4.87
C VAL A 285 6.15 -20.02 3.75
N LEU A 286 6.61 -20.03 2.50
CA LEU A 286 5.76 -19.87 1.31
C LEU A 286 4.93 -21.13 1.10
N SER A 287 4.01 -21.39 2.04
CA SER A 287 3.22 -22.60 2.08
C SER A 287 1.95 -22.51 1.23
N ARG A 288 1.73 -21.43 0.47
CA ARG A 288 0.52 -21.32 -0.35
C ARG A 288 0.70 -20.56 -1.65
N ILE A 289 1.74 -20.89 -2.41
CA ILE A 289 1.80 -20.56 -3.83
C ILE A 289 1.02 -21.62 -4.63
N ARG A 290 -0.27 -21.81 -4.33
CA ARG A 290 -1.15 -22.66 -5.16
C ARG A 290 -1.62 -21.93 -6.44
N ARG A 291 -1.20 -20.67 -6.62
CA ARG A 291 -1.65 -19.76 -7.68
C ARG A 291 -0.55 -19.06 -8.48
N LEU A 292 0.73 -19.40 -8.31
CA LEU A 292 1.75 -18.97 -9.28
C LEU A 292 2.02 -20.13 -10.24
N HIS A 293 1.17 -20.23 -11.25
CA HIS A 293 1.43 -21.04 -12.45
C HIS A 293 2.61 -20.50 -13.29
N GLN A 294 3.40 -19.56 -12.76
CA GLN A 294 4.51 -18.92 -13.44
C GLN A 294 5.83 -19.40 -12.84
N ARG A 295 6.48 -20.36 -13.53
CA ARG A 295 7.83 -20.88 -13.22
C ARG A 295 8.85 -19.78 -12.87
N ARG A 296 8.70 -18.58 -13.45
CA ARG A 296 9.58 -17.42 -13.21
C ARG A 296 9.57 -16.92 -11.77
N VAL A 297 8.43 -16.92 -11.09
CA VAL A 297 8.34 -16.38 -9.71
C VAL A 297 8.94 -17.36 -8.71
N PHE A 298 8.76 -18.66 -8.94
CA PHE A 298 9.37 -19.71 -8.13
C PHE A 298 10.90 -19.64 -8.17
N VAL A 299 11.50 -19.61 -9.37
CA VAL A 299 12.96 -19.48 -9.53
C VAL A 299 13.48 -18.18 -8.89
N ALA A 300 12.73 -17.08 -8.99
CA ALA A 300 13.13 -15.82 -8.38
C ALA A 300 13.16 -15.88 -6.85
N VAL A 301 12.15 -16.50 -6.23
CA VAL A 301 12.09 -16.68 -4.79
C VAL A 301 13.20 -17.61 -4.31
N VAL A 302 13.35 -18.78 -4.95
CA VAL A 302 14.37 -19.77 -4.60
C VAL A 302 15.77 -19.17 -4.76
N GLY A 303 16.06 -18.48 -5.87
CA GLY A 303 17.33 -17.82 -6.10
C GLY A 303 17.61 -16.59 -5.24
N SER A 304 16.59 -16.03 -4.58
CA SER A 304 16.76 -14.93 -3.61
C SER A 304 16.83 -15.39 -2.15
N SER A 305 16.72 -16.69 -1.90
CA SER A 305 16.70 -17.26 -0.54
C SER A 305 18.10 -17.56 -0.03
N ASP A 306 18.26 -17.65 1.29
CA ASP A 306 19.54 -17.93 1.94
C ASP A 306 19.77 -19.43 2.18
N LEU A 307 18.69 -20.17 2.38
CA LEU A 307 18.71 -21.61 2.61
C LEU A 307 17.39 -22.24 2.15
N GLY A 308 17.50 -23.39 1.51
CA GLY A 308 16.39 -24.27 1.14
C GLY A 308 16.21 -25.38 2.17
N VAL A 309 14.96 -25.72 2.50
CA VAL A 309 14.64 -26.92 3.29
C VAL A 309 13.75 -27.84 2.47
N CYS A 310 14.20 -29.07 2.24
CA CYS A 310 13.44 -30.11 1.58
C CYS A 310 12.98 -31.16 2.61
N LEU A 311 11.66 -31.23 2.82
CA LEU A 311 11.03 -32.21 3.70
C LEU A 311 10.42 -33.38 2.92
N HIS A 312 10.59 -33.40 1.59
CA HIS A 312 10.05 -34.47 0.76
C HIS A 312 10.86 -35.74 0.98
N LYS A 313 10.20 -36.75 1.53
CA LYS A 313 10.65 -38.13 1.60
C LYS A 313 9.79 -38.98 0.68
N SER A 314 10.39 -39.62 -0.32
CA SER A 314 9.65 -40.56 -1.16
C SER A 314 9.11 -41.71 -0.31
N SER A 315 7.81 -42.00 -0.41
CA SER A 315 7.17 -43.15 0.25
C SER A 315 7.74 -44.49 -0.23
N SER A 316 8.16 -44.57 -1.50
CA SER A 316 8.89 -45.73 -2.04
C SER A 316 10.36 -45.75 -1.58
N GLY A 317 10.90 -44.58 -1.26
CA GLY A 317 12.31 -44.38 -0.95
C GLY A 317 13.23 -44.45 -2.18
N LEU A 318 12.67 -44.58 -3.38
CA LEU A 318 13.41 -44.75 -4.64
C LEU A 318 13.41 -43.49 -5.51
N ASP A 319 12.49 -42.55 -5.26
CA ASP A 319 12.35 -41.35 -6.09
C ASP A 319 13.17 -40.17 -5.55
N LEU A 320 13.96 -39.55 -6.41
CA LEU A 320 14.74 -38.36 -6.06
C LEU A 320 13.85 -37.13 -5.84
N PRO A 321 14.17 -36.27 -4.87
CA PRO A 321 13.37 -35.09 -4.58
C PRO A 321 13.69 -34.00 -5.62
N MET A 322 12.90 -33.93 -6.69
CA MET A 322 13.08 -32.94 -7.78
C MET A 322 13.15 -31.48 -7.30
N LYS A 323 12.55 -31.18 -6.16
CA LYS A 323 12.60 -29.88 -5.50
C LYS A 323 14.01 -29.44 -5.12
N VAL A 324 14.86 -30.40 -4.73
CA VAL A 324 16.27 -30.12 -4.41
C VAL A 324 17.04 -29.77 -5.68
N VAL A 325 16.69 -30.40 -6.81
CA VAL A 325 17.29 -30.07 -8.12
C VAL A 325 16.99 -28.62 -8.50
N ASP A 326 15.75 -28.15 -8.28
CA ASP A 326 15.39 -26.75 -8.52
C ASP A 326 16.18 -25.77 -7.63
N MET A 327 16.38 -26.13 -6.35
CA MET A 327 17.16 -25.33 -5.40
C MET A 327 18.64 -25.27 -5.80
N PHE A 328 19.24 -26.41 -6.14
CA PHE A 328 20.61 -26.46 -6.66
C PHE A 328 20.77 -25.70 -7.97
N GLY A 329 19.77 -25.77 -8.87
CA GLY A 329 19.75 -24.99 -10.11
C GLY A 329 19.78 -23.47 -9.88
N CYS A 330 19.32 -23.01 -8.71
CA CYS A 330 19.37 -21.61 -8.29
C CYS A 330 20.58 -21.28 -7.40
N CYS A 331 21.53 -22.21 -7.23
CA CYS A 331 22.66 -22.08 -6.30
C CYS A 331 22.24 -21.88 -4.82
N LEU A 332 21.04 -22.35 -4.44
CA LEU A 332 20.55 -22.28 -3.07
C LEU A 332 21.12 -23.47 -2.28
N PRO A 333 21.84 -23.27 -1.15
CA PRO A 333 22.21 -24.38 -0.27
C PRO A 333 20.96 -25.04 0.30
N VAL A 334 21.01 -26.35 0.53
CA VAL A 334 19.82 -27.13 0.93
C VAL A 334 20.09 -27.99 2.15
N CYS A 335 19.17 -27.97 3.11
CA CYS A 335 18.98 -28.99 4.13
C CYS A 335 17.88 -29.94 3.66
N ALA A 336 18.14 -31.25 3.56
CA ALA A 336 17.18 -32.25 3.11
C ALA A 336 16.98 -33.36 4.13
N ILE A 337 15.72 -33.80 4.29
CA ILE A 337 15.38 -34.91 5.20
C ILE A 337 15.89 -36.24 4.66
N SER A 338 16.56 -37.04 5.48
CA SER A 338 17.20 -38.30 5.11
C SER A 338 16.21 -39.39 4.66
N PHE A 339 16.46 -40.00 3.50
CA PHE A 339 15.82 -41.24 3.03
C PHE A 339 16.71 -41.98 2.01
N ASN A 340 16.33 -43.21 1.62
CA ASN A 340 17.23 -44.19 1.00
C ASN A 340 18.00 -43.69 -0.22
N CYS A 341 17.35 -43.11 -1.24
CA CYS A 341 18.04 -42.63 -2.45
C CYS A 341 18.52 -41.17 -2.37
N LEU A 342 18.25 -40.44 -1.28
CA LEU A 342 18.70 -39.05 -1.14
C LEU A 342 20.22 -38.88 -1.33
N PRO A 343 21.10 -39.76 -0.81
CA PRO A 343 22.55 -39.61 -0.95
C PRO A 343 23.07 -39.58 -2.41
N GLU A 344 22.27 -40.06 -3.37
CA GLU A 344 22.60 -39.96 -4.79
C GLU A 344 22.55 -38.51 -5.31
N LEU A 345 21.68 -37.68 -4.70
CA LEU A 345 21.50 -36.27 -5.06
C LEU A 345 22.15 -35.30 -4.05
N VAL A 346 21.95 -35.54 -2.75
CA VAL A 346 22.48 -34.70 -1.67
C VAL A 346 23.49 -35.50 -0.87
N LYS A 347 24.75 -35.08 -0.92
CA LYS A 347 25.85 -35.62 -0.14
C LYS A 347 26.11 -34.69 1.04
N HIS A 348 25.95 -35.23 2.24
CA HIS A 348 26.14 -34.51 3.49
C HIS A 348 27.52 -33.86 3.53
N ASP A 349 27.57 -32.58 3.92
CA ASP A 349 28.77 -31.72 3.98
C ASP A 349 29.52 -31.49 2.65
N GLU A 350 29.06 -32.04 1.53
CA GLU A 350 29.65 -31.79 0.21
C GLU A 350 28.85 -30.76 -0.60
N ASN A 351 27.57 -31.06 -0.87
CA ASN A 351 26.69 -30.21 -1.69
C ASN A 351 25.39 -29.79 -0.99
N GLY A 352 25.12 -30.35 0.19
CA GLY A 352 23.98 -29.99 1.03
C GLY A 352 24.12 -30.62 2.41
N LEU A 353 23.18 -30.30 3.29
CA LEU A 353 23.09 -30.91 4.61
C LEU A 353 21.93 -31.90 4.62
N ILE A 354 22.14 -33.01 5.31
CA ILE A 354 21.13 -34.05 5.51
C ILE A 354 20.76 -34.05 6.98
N PHE A 355 19.46 -34.07 7.30
CA PHE A 355 18.96 -34.18 8.67
C PHE A 355 17.94 -35.32 8.77
N ARG A 356 17.80 -35.90 9.96
CA ARG A 356 16.86 -37.00 10.23
C ARG A 356 15.63 -36.55 10.99
N ASP A 357 15.77 -35.53 11.82
CA ASP A 357 14.72 -35.04 12.70
C ASP A 357 14.78 -33.51 12.90
N SER A 358 13.87 -33.01 13.73
CA SER A 358 13.76 -31.58 14.03
C SER A 358 14.92 -31.04 14.84
N ALA A 359 15.61 -31.89 15.63
CA ALA A 359 16.73 -31.46 16.47
C ALA A 359 17.98 -31.25 15.62
N GLU A 360 18.30 -32.19 14.74
CA GLU A 360 19.40 -32.06 13.77
C GLU A 360 19.18 -30.86 12.84
N LEU A 361 17.95 -30.66 12.34
CA LEU A 361 17.63 -29.49 11.53
C LEU A 361 17.81 -28.18 12.32
N ALA A 362 17.39 -28.12 13.58
CA ALA A 362 17.56 -26.93 14.41
C ALA A 362 19.04 -26.59 14.63
N GLU A 363 19.90 -27.60 14.82
CA GLU A 363 21.34 -27.41 14.96
C GLU A 363 21.96 -26.88 13.66
N GLN A 364 21.62 -27.46 12.52
CA GLN A 364 22.09 -26.99 11.21
C GLN A 364 21.68 -25.54 10.94
N LEU A 365 20.44 -25.17 11.29
CA LEU A 365 19.95 -23.79 11.19
C LEU A 365 20.70 -22.83 12.13
N LYS A 366 21.05 -23.25 13.35
CA LYS A 366 21.85 -22.45 14.30
C LYS A 366 23.26 -22.18 13.80
N VAL A 367 23.95 -23.22 13.32
CA VAL A 367 25.30 -23.09 12.75
C VAL A 367 25.29 -22.10 11.58
N ARG A 368 24.27 -22.16 10.73
CA ARG A 368 24.13 -21.23 9.60
C ARG A 368 23.80 -19.80 10.03
N ALA A 369 22.94 -19.63 11.04
CA ALA A 369 22.59 -18.31 11.58
C ALA A 369 23.77 -17.62 12.29
N ALA A 370 24.71 -18.38 12.85
CA ALA A 370 25.92 -17.86 13.51
C ALA A 370 27.01 -17.38 12.54
N GLY A 371 26.76 -17.36 11.22
CA GLY A 371 27.72 -16.89 10.23
C GLY A 371 28.87 -17.87 9.94
N ALA A 372 28.76 -19.13 10.36
CA ALA A 372 29.72 -20.15 9.97
C ALA A 372 29.61 -20.43 8.47
N THR A 373 30.63 -20.02 7.72
CA THR A 373 30.79 -20.36 6.31
C THR A 373 31.07 -21.85 6.20
N ILE A 374 30.03 -22.67 6.11
CA ILE A 374 30.17 -23.99 5.50
C ILE A 374 30.51 -23.70 4.04
N THR A 375 31.74 -24.03 3.67
CA THR A 375 32.32 -23.79 2.35
C THR A 375 31.68 -24.74 1.34
N PHE A 376 30.42 -24.48 0.99
CA PHE A 376 29.83 -25.08 -0.21
C PHE A 376 30.65 -24.59 -1.40
N ILE A 377 31.23 -25.52 -2.15
CA ILE A 377 32.14 -25.26 -3.25
C ILE A 377 31.54 -24.18 -4.18
N LYS A 378 32.23 -23.02 -4.26
CA LYS A 378 32.12 -21.93 -5.25
C LYS A 378 30.80 -21.82 -6.01
N PHE A 379 29.82 -21.07 -5.49
CA PHE A 379 28.79 -20.44 -6.35
C PHE A 379 28.42 -19.03 -5.88
N ASN A 380 29.42 -18.17 -5.69
CA ASN A 380 29.21 -16.73 -5.56
C ASN A 380 29.05 -16.13 -6.97
N HIS A 381 27.82 -15.81 -7.40
CA HIS A 381 27.57 -14.60 -8.22
C HIS A 381 26.09 -14.20 -8.53
N PHE A 382 25.05 -14.87 -8.05
CA PHE A 382 23.68 -14.60 -8.55
C PHE A 382 22.70 -13.83 -7.64
N HIS A 383 23.09 -13.41 -6.43
CA HIS A 383 22.11 -13.09 -5.38
C HIS A 383 21.42 -11.70 -5.35
N PRO A 384 21.87 -10.58 -5.97
CA PRO A 384 21.23 -9.28 -5.71
C PRO A 384 19.98 -8.92 -6.56
N PHE A 385 19.75 -9.56 -7.71
CA PHE A 385 18.86 -9.00 -8.74
C PHE A 385 17.36 -9.36 -8.63
N LEU A 386 17.00 -10.41 -7.89
CA LEU A 386 15.69 -11.05 -8.05
C LEU A 386 14.59 -10.53 -7.09
N LEU A 387 14.95 -9.98 -5.93
CA LEU A 387 14.00 -9.43 -4.96
C LEU A 387 13.29 -8.15 -5.45
N PHE A 388 13.95 -7.33 -6.28
CA PHE A 388 13.37 -6.06 -6.74
C PHE A 388 12.36 -6.23 -7.89
N ARG A 389 12.51 -7.27 -8.73
CA ARG A 389 11.62 -7.48 -9.88
C ARG A 389 10.21 -7.94 -9.52
N LEU A 390 9.93 -8.35 -8.28
CA LEU A 390 8.59 -8.77 -7.86
C LEU A 390 7.57 -7.61 -7.83
N LYS A 391 8.00 -6.35 -7.74
CA LYS A 391 7.09 -5.18 -7.78
C LYS A 391 6.62 -4.79 -9.18
N HIS A 392 7.35 -5.15 -10.23
CA HIS A 392 7.14 -4.61 -11.58
C HIS A 392 6.77 -5.64 -12.65
N VAL A 393 6.35 -6.84 -12.28
CA VAL A 393 5.76 -7.77 -13.25
C VAL A 393 4.28 -7.40 -13.45
N PRO A 394 3.86 -6.88 -14.62
CA PRO A 394 2.45 -6.74 -14.91
C PRO A 394 1.83 -8.13 -14.90
N VAL A 395 0.96 -8.37 -13.91
CA VAL A 395 0.05 -9.51 -13.91
C VAL A 395 -0.95 -9.24 -15.03
N LYS A 396 -0.66 -9.75 -16.24
CA LYS A 396 -1.73 -9.98 -17.22
C LYS A 396 -2.57 -11.12 -16.65
N VAL A 397 -3.75 -10.75 -16.14
CA VAL A 397 -4.84 -11.66 -15.74
C VAL A 397 -5.26 -12.49 -16.94
#